data_AF-A0A1Q3GYS1-F1
#
_entry.id   AF-A0A1Q3GYS1-F1
#
_cell.length_a   1.000
_cell.length_b   1.000
_cell.length_c   1.000
_cell.angle_alpha   90.00
_cell.angle_beta   90.00
_cell.angle_gamma   90.00
#
_symmetry.space_group_name_H-M   'P 1'
#
loop_
_entity.id
_entity.type
_entity.pdbx_description
1 polymer ?
#
loop_
_entity_poly.entity_id
_entity_poly.type
_entity_poly.pdbx_seq_one_letter_code
_entity_poly.pdbx_strand_id
1 'polypeptide(L)'
;MIKLLSLLIPITLLFNCTGSTSTNKIVDTTSVIKDSLPKKPKVSYYDSLFNLYGKPIPDSLLVNYLEKDTLELKLDYIVWGCPCPPWVEQTKRNFVYTRKSPEDDVRLYIEAATPSIRLDLSKFNAAGKYYALVKGVFYKEKRFPKEVIDQWNEEPFPYPAKVFRYFEAKAVRRAKLDTLKIKKK
;
A
#
# COMPACT_ATOMS: atom_id res chain seq x y z
N MET A 1 -85.25 6.84 16.11
CA MET A 1 -85.79 7.40 14.85
C MET A 1 -84.66 8.02 14.05
N ILE A 2 -84.36 7.46 12.87
CA ILE A 2 -84.04 8.12 11.58
C ILE A 2 -83.13 9.36 11.68
N LYS A 3 -81.89 9.42 11.17
CA LYS A 3 -81.47 9.35 9.75
C LYS A 3 -79.91 9.39 9.77
N LEU A 4 -79.21 8.48 9.10
CA LEU A 4 -77.84 8.77 8.66
C LEU A 4 -77.73 8.49 7.17
N LEU A 5 -77.24 9.52 6.49
CA LEU A 5 -77.32 9.77 5.07
C LEU A 5 -76.27 8.93 4.33
N SER A 6 -76.74 8.29 3.28
CA SER A 6 -75.96 7.68 2.21
C SER A 6 -75.06 8.71 1.51
N LEU A 7 -73.80 8.33 1.23
CA LEU A 7 -73.19 8.66 -0.06
C LEU A 7 -72.15 7.59 -0.44
N LEU A 8 -72.53 6.74 -1.40
CA LEU A 8 -71.65 5.92 -2.20
C LEU A 8 -70.99 6.79 -3.28
N ILE A 9 -69.69 6.61 -3.51
CA ILE A 9 -69.10 6.65 -4.86
C ILE A 9 -67.99 5.60 -4.94
N PRO A 10 -68.19 4.47 -5.65
CA PRO A 10 -67.12 3.77 -6.33
C PRO A 10 -66.95 4.39 -7.72
N ILE A 11 -65.74 4.45 -8.27
CA ILE A 11 -65.49 4.24 -9.72
C ILE A 11 -63.98 4.08 -9.93
N THR A 12 -63.68 2.88 -10.38
CA THR A 12 -62.53 2.39 -11.13
C THR A 12 -61.86 3.43 -12.03
N LEU A 13 -60.52 3.52 -11.97
CA LEU A 13 -59.73 3.96 -13.11
C LEU A 13 -58.89 2.79 -13.62
N LEU A 14 -59.34 2.31 -14.78
CA LEU A 14 -58.73 1.29 -15.63
C LEU A 14 -57.38 1.79 -16.15
N PHE A 15 -56.36 0.93 -16.02
CA PHE A 15 -55.11 1.02 -16.75
C PHE A 15 -55.40 0.86 -18.25
N ASN A 16 -55.25 1.94 -19.02
CA ASN A 16 -55.06 1.85 -20.46
C ASN A 16 -53.57 1.97 -20.77
N CYS A 17 -52.95 0.83 -21.05
CA CYS A 17 -51.76 0.75 -21.87
C CYS A 17 -52.14 1.09 -23.32
N THR A 18 -51.54 2.14 -23.88
CA THR A 18 -51.41 2.30 -25.32
C THR A 18 -49.97 2.69 -25.63
N GLY A 19 -49.35 1.87 -26.49
CA GLY A 19 -47.96 1.99 -26.87
C GLY A 19 -47.65 3.29 -27.60
N SER A 20 -46.44 3.79 -27.37
CA SER A 20 -45.83 4.81 -28.22
C SER A 20 -44.46 4.33 -28.68
N THR A 21 -44.28 4.45 -29.98
CA THR A 21 -43.18 4.04 -30.84
C THR A 21 -41.84 4.62 -30.40
N SER A 22 -40.85 3.72 -30.33
CA SER A 22 -39.42 4.03 -30.30
C SER A 22 -39.05 4.92 -31.48
N THR A 23 -38.69 6.18 -31.21
CA THR A 23 -37.73 6.90 -32.04
C THR A 23 -36.44 7.00 -31.24
N ASN A 24 -35.42 6.28 -31.71
CA ASN A 24 -34.05 6.37 -31.22
C ASN A 24 -33.55 7.81 -31.36
N LYS A 25 -33.71 8.62 -30.32
CA LYS A 25 -32.76 9.71 -30.11
C LYS A 25 -31.49 9.05 -29.62
N ILE A 26 -30.52 8.93 -30.52
CA ILE A 26 -29.13 8.72 -30.16
C ILE A 26 -28.73 9.97 -29.37
N VAL A 27 -28.90 9.90 -28.06
CA VAL A 27 -28.32 10.86 -27.13
C VAL A 27 -26.84 10.53 -27.14
N ASP A 28 -26.07 11.29 -27.90
CA ASP A 28 -24.62 11.25 -27.86
C ASP A 28 -24.16 11.62 -26.44
N THR A 29 -24.05 10.59 -25.59
CA THR A 29 -23.65 10.72 -24.19
C THR A 29 -22.14 10.99 -24.08
N THR A 30 -21.42 11.02 -25.20
CA THR A 30 -19.97 11.20 -25.25
C THR A 30 -19.54 12.65 -25.03
N SER A 31 -20.46 13.61 -25.04
CA SER A 31 -20.15 15.04 -24.91
C SER A 31 -20.45 15.66 -23.53
N VAL A 32 -21.15 14.96 -22.63
CA VAL A 32 -21.53 15.49 -21.29
C VAL A 32 -20.69 14.88 -20.15
N ILE A 33 -19.86 13.88 -20.41
CA ILE A 33 -18.88 13.36 -19.43
C ILE A 33 -17.46 13.76 -19.87
N LYS A 34 -17.22 15.05 -20.06
CA LYS A 34 -15.84 15.56 -20.29
C LYS A 34 -15.43 16.73 -19.41
N ASP A 35 -16.28 17.14 -18.47
CA ASP A 35 -15.89 18.10 -17.45
C ASP A 35 -16.32 17.58 -16.09
N SER A 36 -15.39 17.68 -15.12
CA SER A 36 -15.54 17.39 -13.69
C SER A 36 -15.11 16.02 -13.12
N LEU A 37 -14.17 15.32 -13.78
CA LEU A 37 -13.13 14.68 -12.95
C LEU A 37 -12.25 15.81 -12.43
N PRO A 38 -12.08 15.99 -11.10
CA PRO A 38 -11.14 16.98 -10.59
C PRO A 38 -9.80 16.71 -11.26
N LYS A 39 -9.25 17.71 -11.96
CA LYS A 39 -7.86 17.65 -12.43
C LYS A 39 -7.04 17.31 -11.19
N LYS A 40 -6.58 16.06 -11.09
CA LYS A 40 -5.77 15.60 -9.95
C LYS A 40 -4.71 16.69 -9.74
N PRO A 41 -4.58 17.25 -8.53
CA PRO A 41 -3.55 18.25 -8.29
C PRO A 41 -2.23 17.67 -8.79
N LYS A 42 -1.49 18.43 -9.62
CA LYS A 42 -0.16 18.05 -10.16
C LYS A 42 0.92 18.03 -9.06
N VAL A 43 0.54 17.78 -7.81
CA VAL A 43 1.50 17.58 -6.75
C VAL A 43 1.84 16.10 -6.83
N SER A 44 3.09 15.78 -7.18
CA SER A 44 3.54 14.40 -7.18
C SER A 44 3.22 13.79 -5.80
N TYR A 45 2.82 12.52 -5.77
CA TYR A 45 2.59 11.78 -4.53
C TYR A 45 3.77 11.96 -3.54
N TYR A 46 4.98 12.08 -4.09
CA TYR A 46 6.23 12.35 -3.39
C TYR A 46 6.31 13.76 -2.80
N ASP A 47 5.90 14.77 -3.55
CA ASP A 47 5.87 16.14 -3.05
C ASP A 47 4.90 16.25 -1.87
N SER A 48 3.78 15.50 -1.92
CA SER A 48 2.84 15.40 -0.79
C SER A 48 3.47 14.72 0.43
N LEU A 49 4.24 13.64 0.25
CA LEU A 49 4.98 12.99 1.34
C LEU A 49 6.04 13.91 1.95
N PHE A 50 6.82 14.61 1.13
CA PHE A 50 7.86 15.52 1.63
C PHE A 50 7.28 16.76 2.30
N ASN A 51 6.11 17.23 1.85
CA ASN A 51 5.39 18.30 2.52
C ASN A 51 4.83 17.86 3.87
N LEU A 52 4.39 16.59 4.00
CA LEU A 52 3.79 16.07 5.23
C LEU A 52 4.84 15.58 6.24
N TYR A 53 5.96 15.02 5.78
CA TYR A 53 6.95 14.33 6.62
C TYR A 53 8.37 14.91 6.53
N GLY A 54 8.57 15.97 5.76
CA GLY A 54 9.84 16.66 5.61
C GLY A 54 10.69 16.14 4.44
N LYS A 55 11.52 17.03 3.88
CA LYS A 55 12.44 16.76 2.78
C LYS A 55 13.47 15.67 3.15
N PRO A 56 14.11 15.00 2.17
CA PRO A 56 15.22 14.08 2.44
C PRO A 56 16.31 14.74 3.29
N ILE A 57 16.88 14.00 4.24
CA ILE A 57 17.97 14.53 5.07
C ILE A 57 19.25 14.58 4.25
N PRO A 58 19.93 15.73 4.19
CA PRO A 58 21.23 15.84 3.55
C PRO A 58 22.24 14.89 4.20
N ASP A 59 23.10 14.28 3.38
CA ASP A 59 24.05 13.29 3.87
C ASP A 59 24.99 13.88 4.94
N SER A 60 25.31 15.18 4.86
CA SER A 60 26.11 15.92 5.85
C SER A 60 25.49 15.99 7.26
N LEU A 61 24.17 15.82 7.37
CA LEU A 61 23.45 15.88 8.65
C LEU A 61 23.06 14.50 9.17
N LEU A 62 23.27 13.43 8.39
CA LEU A 62 22.80 12.07 8.72
C LEU A 62 23.28 11.57 10.08
N VAL A 63 24.51 11.89 10.49
CA VAL A 63 25.08 11.45 11.78
C VAL A 63 24.21 11.83 12.99
N ASN A 64 23.44 12.92 12.88
CA ASN A 64 22.57 13.38 13.96
C ASN A 64 21.28 12.56 14.07
N TYR A 65 20.93 11.80 13.04
CA TYR A 65 19.67 11.05 12.92
C TYR A 65 19.86 9.54 12.99
N LEU A 66 21.10 9.05 13.00
CA LEU A 66 21.42 7.63 13.09
C LEU A 66 21.69 7.21 14.53
N GLU A 67 21.24 6.02 14.89
CA GLU A 67 21.68 5.34 16.09
C GLU A 67 23.20 5.04 16.01
N LYS A 68 23.83 4.85 17.16
CA LYS A 68 25.29 4.61 17.23
C LYS A 68 25.67 3.18 16.89
N ASP A 69 24.79 2.24 17.18
CA ASP A 69 25.12 0.82 17.14
C ASP A 69 24.98 0.26 15.74
N THR A 70 26.09 -0.29 15.25
CA THR A 70 26.09 -1.08 14.02
C THR A 70 25.56 -2.48 14.30
N LEU A 71 24.57 -2.90 13.52
CA LEU A 71 23.92 -4.20 13.64
C LEU A 71 24.04 -4.98 12.33
N GLU A 72 24.02 -6.31 12.44
CA GLU A 72 23.79 -7.22 11.32
C GLU A 72 22.41 -7.84 11.46
N LEU A 73 21.55 -7.68 10.45
CA LEU A 73 20.18 -8.17 10.44
C LEU A 73 19.97 -9.20 9.34
N LYS A 74 19.24 -10.27 9.69
CA LYS A 74 18.64 -11.21 8.74
C LYS A 74 17.19 -10.81 8.53
N LEU A 75 16.89 -10.28 7.34
CA LEU A 75 15.59 -9.73 7.02
C LEU A 75 14.86 -10.58 5.99
N ASP A 76 13.57 -10.71 6.22
CA ASP A 76 12.64 -11.35 5.32
C ASP A 76 11.78 -10.32 4.62
N TYR A 77 11.56 -10.55 3.34
CA TYR A 77 10.64 -9.78 2.54
C TYR A 77 9.24 -10.39 2.64
N ILE A 78 8.25 -9.56 2.96
CA ILE A 78 6.83 -9.91 3.02
C ILE A 78 6.12 -9.11 1.93
N VAL A 79 5.39 -9.84 1.07
CA VAL A 79 4.50 -9.21 0.09
C VAL A 79 3.20 -8.88 0.80
N TRP A 80 2.81 -7.61 0.73
CA TRP A 80 1.60 -7.08 1.34
C TRP A 80 0.57 -6.74 0.27
N GLY A 81 -0.70 -6.88 0.62
CA GLY A 81 -1.80 -6.23 -0.11
C GLY A 81 -2.09 -4.82 0.41
N CYS A 82 -1.11 -4.19 1.06
CA CYS A 82 -1.17 -2.83 1.61
C CYS A 82 0.18 -2.15 1.42
N PRO A 83 0.24 -0.81 1.46
CA PRO A 83 1.49 -0.02 1.46
C PRO A 83 2.22 -0.05 2.79
N CYS A 84 2.54 -1.27 3.24
CA CYS A 84 3.18 -1.55 4.50
C CYS A 84 4.70 -1.78 4.27
N PRO A 85 5.57 -1.42 5.24
CA PRO A 85 6.98 -1.71 5.13
C PRO A 85 7.20 -3.22 4.92
N PRO A 86 7.95 -3.62 3.88
CA PRO A 86 7.94 -5.01 3.44
C PRO A 86 8.96 -5.87 4.18
N TRP A 87 9.83 -5.30 5.02
CA TRP A 87 10.89 -6.05 5.67
C TRP A 87 10.55 -6.35 7.13
N VAL A 88 10.98 -7.53 7.59
CA VAL A 88 10.91 -7.94 8.99
C VAL A 88 12.15 -8.73 9.36
N GLU A 89 12.64 -8.55 10.58
CA GLU A 89 13.67 -9.45 11.13
C GLU A 89 13.15 -10.89 11.22
N GLN A 90 13.96 -11.86 10.80
CA GLN A 90 13.58 -13.28 10.80
C GLN A 90 13.07 -13.78 12.15
N THR A 91 13.69 -13.33 13.24
CA THR A 91 13.33 -13.67 14.62
C THR A 91 11.96 -13.12 15.03
N LYS A 92 11.48 -12.09 14.34
CA LYS A 92 10.22 -11.40 14.63
C LYS A 92 9.09 -11.74 13.66
N ARG A 93 9.35 -12.58 12.65
CA ARG A 93 8.38 -12.95 11.60
C ARG A 93 7.04 -13.41 12.15
N ASN A 94 7.01 -14.17 13.24
CA ASN A 94 5.76 -14.68 13.82
C ASN A 94 4.85 -13.57 14.36
N PHE A 95 5.42 -12.42 14.77
CA PHE A 95 4.65 -11.31 15.35
C PHE A 95 3.96 -10.45 14.30
N VAL A 96 4.37 -10.57 13.04
CA VAL A 96 3.85 -9.81 11.90
C VAL A 96 2.34 -9.96 11.75
N TYR A 97 1.80 -11.14 12.08
CA TYR A 97 0.37 -11.46 11.94
C TYR A 97 -0.42 -11.28 13.23
N THR A 98 0.25 -11.15 14.37
CA THR A 98 -0.40 -11.06 15.69
C THR A 98 -0.51 -9.63 16.19
N ARG A 99 0.41 -8.75 15.77
CA ARG A 99 0.43 -7.35 16.20
C ARG A 99 -0.35 -6.47 15.23
N LYS A 100 -1.39 -5.80 15.76
CA LYS A 100 -2.28 -4.92 14.97
C LYS A 100 -1.97 -3.43 15.12
N SER A 101 -1.22 -3.03 16.17
CA SER A 101 -0.89 -1.62 16.42
C SER A 101 0.35 -1.16 15.64
N PRO A 102 0.34 0.03 15.00
CA PRO A 102 1.51 0.66 14.39
C PRO A 102 2.66 1.01 15.36
N GLU A 103 2.36 1.13 16.65
CA GLU A 103 3.35 1.46 17.68
C GLU A 103 4.27 0.26 17.96
N ASP A 104 3.67 -0.92 17.95
CA ASP A 104 4.29 -2.23 18.20
C ASP A 104 4.83 -2.92 16.94
N ASP A 105 4.86 -2.18 15.84
CA ASP A 105 5.09 -2.74 14.53
C ASP A 105 6.52 -3.27 14.36
N VAL A 106 6.62 -4.53 13.94
CA VAL A 106 7.89 -5.21 13.67
C VAL A 106 8.34 -5.00 12.21
N ARG A 107 7.50 -4.40 11.38
CA ARG A 107 7.78 -4.06 9.99
C ARG A 107 8.72 -2.86 9.91
N LEU A 108 9.66 -2.91 8.98
CA LEU A 108 10.65 -1.86 8.77
C LEU A 108 10.90 -1.62 7.29
N TYR A 109 11.44 -0.44 6.98
CA TYR A 109 12.06 -0.15 5.69
C TYR A 109 13.56 -0.38 5.78
N ILE A 110 14.16 -0.64 4.62
CA ILE A 110 15.62 -0.61 4.47
C ILE A 110 15.98 0.40 3.40
N GLU A 111 17.15 1.01 3.52
CA GLU A 111 17.71 1.87 2.49
C GLU A 111 19.22 1.70 2.39
N ALA A 112 19.75 1.87 1.18
CA ALA A 112 21.17 1.81 0.93
C ALA A 112 21.86 3.09 1.39
N ALA A 113 23.04 2.97 2.00
CA ALA A 113 23.90 4.10 2.28
C ALA A 113 24.39 4.79 1.00
N THR A 114 24.64 4.02 -0.07
CA THR A 114 25.04 4.51 -1.39
C THR A 114 24.35 3.72 -2.50
N PRO A 115 24.20 4.27 -3.72
CA PRO A 115 23.61 3.53 -4.83
C PRO A 115 24.35 2.24 -5.22
N SER A 116 25.66 2.17 -4.98
CA SER A 116 26.53 1.05 -5.38
C SER A 116 26.31 -0.24 -4.61
N ILE A 117 25.61 -0.20 -3.47
CA ILE A 117 25.41 -1.35 -2.58
C ILE A 117 23.95 -1.83 -2.57
N ARG A 118 23.09 -1.29 -3.44
CA ARG A 118 21.65 -1.62 -3.45
C ARG A 118 21.43 -3.13 -3.60
N LEU A 119 20.51 -3.66 -2.80
CA LEU A 119 20.01 -5.03 -2.96
C LEU A 119 19.27 -5.18 -4.30
N ASP A 120 19.53 -6.29 -4.97
CA ASP A 120 18.72 -6.75 -6.09
C ASP A 120 17.34 -7.21 -5.59
N LEU A 121 16.38 -6.29 -5.63
CA LEU A 121 15.02 -6.51 -5.14
C LEU A 121 14.27 -7.62 -5.92
N SER A 122 14.69 -7.93 -7.16
CA SER A 122 14.04 -8.97 -7.98
C SER A 122 14.14 -10.38 -7.37
N LYS A 123 15.12 -10.59 -6.48
CA LYS A 123 15.31 -11.87 -5.74
C LYS A 123 14.28 -12.08 -4.63
N PHE A 124 13.58 -11.03 -4.22
CA PHE A 124 12.67 -11.05 -3.08
C PHE A 124 11.23 -11.06 -3.57
N ASN A 125 10.47 -12.09 -3.19
CA ASN A 125 9.09 -12.27 -3.59
C ASN A 125 8.35 -13.16 -2.60
N ALA A 126 7.06 -13.39 -2.86
CA ALA A 126 6.21 -14.23 -2.02
C ALA A 126 6.71 -15.68 -1.86
N ALA A 127 7.54 -16.20 -2.78
CA ALA A 127 8.10 -17.54 -2.66
C ALA A 127 9.16 -17.66 -1.56
N GLY A 128 9.67 -16.53 -1.03
CA GLY A 128 10.56 -16.52 0.14
C GLY A 128 11.89 -17.25 -0.05
N LYS A 129 12.34 -17.46 -1.30
CA LYS A 129 13.56 -18.21 -1.65
C LYS A 129 14.84 -17.55 -1.13
N TYR A 130 14.81 -16.24 -0.95
CA TYR A 130 15.93 -15.45 -0.46
C TYR A 130 15.55 -14.72 0.83
N TYR A 131 16.56 -14.42 1.64
CA TYR A 131 16.50 -13.43 2.70
C TYR A 131 17.66 -12.44 2.55
N ALA A 132 17.51 -11.23 3.08
CA ALA A 132 18.55 -10.23 3.03
C ALA A 132 19.43 -10.38 4.28
N LEU A 133 20.74 -10.44 4.10
CA LEU A 133 21.70 -10.19 5.18
C LEU A 133 22.24 -8.78 4.98
N VAL A 134 21.95 -7.89 5.93
CA VAL A 134 22.32 -6.49 5.86
C VAL A 134 23.10 -6.08 7.11
N LYS A 135 24.06 -5.18 6.94
CA LYS A 135 24.82 -4.59 8.06
C LYS A 135 24.74 -3.08 7.95
N GLY A 136 24.42 -2.43 9.06
CA GLY A 136 23.94 -1.06 9.04
C GLY A 136 23.57 -0.52 10.41
N VAL A 137 22.84 0.59 10.39
CA VAL A 137 22.38 1.32 11.58
C VAL A 137 20.92 1.73 11.40
N PHE A 138 20.17 1.83 12.49
CA PHE A 138 18.83 2.40 12.46
C PHE A 138 18.85 3.92 12.47
N TYR A 139 17.81 4.53 11.93
CA TYR A 139 17.47 5.90 12.27
C TYR A 139 16.83 5.96 13.67
N LYS A 140 17.14 7.03 14.41
CA LYS A 140 16.59 7.29 15.75
C LYS A 140 15.07 7.41 15.77
N GLU A 141 14.49 7.89 14.66
CA GLU A 141 13.06 8.17 14.55
C GLU A 141 12.43 7.42 13.38
N LYS A 142 11.12 7.15 13.50
CA LYS A 142 10.32 6.56 12.42
C LYS A 142 10.24 7.55 11.25
N ARG A 143 10.43 7.05 10.04
CA ARG A 143 10.46 7.88 8.83
C ARG A 143 10.23 7.05 7.56
N PHE A 144 10.25 7.72 6.42
CA PHE A 144 10.36 7.08 5.11
C PHE A 144 11.83 6.92 4.69
N PRO A 145 12.14 5.86 3.92
CA PRO A 145 13.45 5.75 3.27
C PRO A 145 13.63 6.90 2.26
N LYS A 146 14.89 7.30 2.01
CA LYS A 146 15.25 8.35 1.03
C LYS A 146 14.73 8.03 -0.37
N GLU A 147 14.70 6.75 -0.70
CA GLU A 147 14.16 6.21 -1.94
C GLU A 147 12.87 5.47 -1.62
N VAL A 148 11.74 6.18 -1.74
CA VAL A 148 10.44 5.52 -1.88
C VAL A 148 10.35 5.13 -3.35
N ILE A 149 10.21 3.85 -3.67
CA ILE A 149 10.06 3.41 -5.07
C ILE A 149 8.61 3.71 -5.49
N ASP A 150 8.39 4.24 -6.70
CA ASP A 150 7.11 4.69 -7.31
C ASP A 150 6.02 3.61 -7.43
N GLN A 151 6.09 2.54 -6.65
CA GLN A 151 5.19 1.40 -6.69
C GLN A 151 3.86 1.66 -5.99
N TRP A 152 3.71 2.78 -5.28
CA TRP A 152 2.54 3.08 -4.43
C TRP A 152 1.56 4.02 -5.14
N ASN A 153 1.10 3.63 -6.34
CA ASN A 153 0.32 4.55 -7.15
C ASN A 153 -1.17 4.66 -6.76
N GLU A 154 -1.75 3.76 -5.95
CA GLU A 154 -3.22 3.71 -5.84
C GLU A 154 -3.84 3.38 -4.46
N GLU A 155 -3.10 3.35 -3.35
CA GLU A 155 -3.66 2.99 -2.03
C GLU A 155 -3.14 3.88 -0.88
N PRO A 156 -3.81 3.93 0.31
CA PRO A 156 -3.57 4.98 1.31
C PRO A 156 -2.10 5.07 1.69
N PHE A 157 -1.59 6.28 1.91
CA PHE A 157 -0.17 6.55 2.10
C PHE A 157 0.53 5.52 3.02
N PRO A 158 1.74 5.04 2.65
CA PRO A 158 2.56 4.28 3.57
C PRO A 158 2.76 5.11 4.85
N TYR A 159 2.93 4.46 5.99
CA TYR A 159 3.21 5.15 7.24
C TYR A 159 4.72 5.16 7.53
N PRO A 160 5.22 6.17 8.26
CA PRO A 160 6.61 6.19 8.71
C PRO A 160 6.86 5.01 9.65
N ALA A 161 7.96 4.30 9.43
CA ALA A 161 8.34 3.12 10.22
C ALA A 161 9.82 3.19 10.58
N LYS A 162 10.31 2.19 11.32
CA LYS A 162 11.77 2.06 11.52
C LYS A 162 12.44 1.92 10.15
N VAL A 163 13.54 2.63 9.97
CA VAL A 163 14.35 2.55 8.75
C VAL A 163 15.74 2.09 9.11
N PHE A 164 16.18 1.01 8.47
CA PHE A 164 17.53 0.48 8.62
C PHE A 164 18.38 0.89 7.41
N ARG A 165 19.38 1.75 7.65
CA ARG A 165 20.31 2.21 6.63
C ARG A 165 21.51 1.27 6.59
N TYR A 166 21.62 0.48 5.52
CA TYR A 166 22.69 -0.50 5.38
C TYR A 166 23.86 0.04 4.55
N PHE A 167 25.07 -0.35 4.93
CA PHE A 167 26.30 -0.08 4.17
C PHE A 167 26.93 -1.36 3.59
N GLU A 168 26.48 -2.53 4.02
CA GLU A 168 26.73 -3.82 3.35
C GLU A 168 25.41 -4.59 3.22
N ALA A 169 25.19 -5.24 2.08
CA ALA A 169 24.02 -6.08 1.87
C ALA A 169 24.28 -7.23 0.91
N LYS A 170 23.63 -8.37 1.17
CA LYS A 170 23.57 -9.49 0.23
C LYS A 170 22.25 -10.24 0.32
N ALA A 171 21.78 -10.72 -0.82
CA ALA A 171 20.68 -11.68 -0.90
C ALA A 171 21.21 -13.10 -0.72
N VAL A 172 20.68 -13.83 0.27
CA VAL A 172 21.12 -15.19 0.60
C VAL A 172 20.01 -16.18 0.28
N ARG A 173 20.33 -17.18 -0.55
CA ARG A 173 19.39 -18.24 -0.95
C ARG A 173 19.17 -19.23 0.21
N ARG A 174 17.92 -19.61 0.46
CA ARG A 174 17.59 -20.63 1.46
C ARG A 174 17.77 -22.04 0.89
N ALA A 175 18.55 -22.86 1.58
CA ALA A 175 18.85 -24.23 1.14
C ALA A 175 17.62 -25.18 1.14
N LYS A 176 16.60 -24.93 1.98
CA LYS A 176 15.51 -25.90 2.24
C LYS A 176 14.30 -25.82 1.31
N LEU A 177 14.23 -24.86 0.38
CA LEU A 177 13.06 -24.65 -0.49
C LEU A 177 13.13 -25.42 -1.82
N ASP A 178 14.27 -25.98 -2.18
CA ASP A 178 14.44 -26.74 -3.43
C ASP A 178 13.90 -28.18 -3.36
N THR A 179 13.59 -28.67 -2.16
CA THR A 179 13.24 -30.08 -1.92
C THR A 179 11.74 -30.36 -1.85
N LEU A 180 10.87 -29.38 -2.06
CA LEU A 180 9.43 -29.62 -2.23
C LEU A 180 9.15 -30.20 -3.63
N LYS A 181 9.68 -31.39 -3.90
CA LYS A 181 9.16 -32.23 -4.99
C LYS A 181 7.78 -32.70 -4.56
N ILE A 182 6.75 -32.11 -5.16
CA ILE A 182 5.37 -32.58 -5.03
C ILE A 182 5.38 -34.03 -5.51
N LYS A 183 5.19 -34.99 -4.59
CA LYS A 183 4.84 -36.36 -4.99
C LYS A 183 3.48 -36.26 -5.66
N LYS A 184 3.44 -36.36 -6.99
CA LYS A 184 2.20 -36.71 -7.70
C LYS A 184 1.76 -38.08 -7.15
N LYS A 185 0.64 -38.09 -6.43
CA LYS A 185 -0.13 -39.32 -6.19
C LYS A 185 -1.01 -39.57 -7.41
#